data_AF-A0A2M7EQL6-F1
#
_entry.id   AF-A0A2M7EQL6-F1
#
_cell.length_a   1.000
_cell.length_b   1.000
_cell.length_c   1.000
_cell.angle_alpha   90.00
_cell.angle_beta   90.00
_cell.angle_gamma   90.00
#
_symmetry.space_group_name_H-M   'P 1'
#
loop_
_entity.id
_entity.type
_entity.pdbx_description
1 polymer ?
#
loop_
_entity_poly.entity_id
_entity_poly.type
_entity_poly.pdbx_seq_one_letter_code
_entity_poly.pdbx_strand_id
1 'polypeptide(L)'
;MACSVWTVDFETMPIGQRPDSYPPEPVGVAVRPPEGPSLYLAWGHPENNTCHRSDALRCLGEAWDSGLPVLFHNAKFDLAVCYERLGLPPLAWDRVHDTMFLAFLLDP
;
A
#
# COMPACT_ATOMS: atom_id res chain seq x y z
N MET A 1 18.56 -16.50 -1.56
CA MET A 1 18.04 -15.70 -2.69
C MET A 1 17.21 -14.59 -2.09
N ALA A 2 17.47 -13.33 -2.43
CA ALA A 2 16.57 -12.26 -2.04
C ALA A 2 15.22 -12.51 -2.73
N CYS A 3 14.13 -12.54 -1.97
CA CYS A 3 12.79 -12.67 -2.53
C CYS A 3 12.41 -11.33 -3.16
N SER A 4 12.19 -11.30 -4.47
CA SER A 4 11.70 -10.11 -5.19
C SER A 4 10.31 -9.73 -4.66
N VAL A 5 10.19 -8.54 -4.08
CA VAL A 5 8.99 -8.11 -3.33
C VAL A 5 8.67 -6.64 -3.59
N TRP A 6 7.40 -6.31 -3.78
CA TRP A 6 6.94 -4.93 -3.77
C TRP A 6 6.77 -4.44 -2.34
N THR A 7 7.09 -3.19 -2.03
CA THR A 7 6.77 -2.59 -0.72
C THR A 7 5.83 -1.43 -0.92
N VAL A 8 4.75 -1.38 -0.14
CA VAL A 8 3.68 -0.38 -0.26
C VAL A 8 3.32 0.15 1.12
N ASP A 9 3.10 1.45 1.22
CA ASP A 9 2.70 2.16 2.44
C ASP A 9 1.89 3.42 2.07
N PHE A 10 0.76 3.67 2.73
CA PHE A 10 -0.13 4.78 2.39
C PHE A 10 -0.07 5.94 3.38
N GLU A 11 -0.10 7.14 2.81
CA GLU A 11 -0.44 8.36 3.54
C GLU A 11 -1.91 8.70 3.30
N THR A 12 -2.63 8.99 4.38
CA THR A 12 -4.08 9.19 4.35
C THR A 12 -4.50 10.41 5.16
N MET A 13 -5.75 10.85 4.97
CA MET A 13 -6.41 11.76 5.90
C MET A 13 -6.52 11.12 7.31
N PRO A 14 -6.81 11.89 8.38
CA PRO A 14 -6.82 11.36 9.74
C PRO A 14 -7.67 10.09 9.91
N ILE A 15 -7.13 9.12 10.66
CA ILE A 15 -7.78 7.83 10.92
C ILE A 15 -9.04 8.05 11.76
N GLY A 16 -10.18 7.69 11.17
CA GLY A 16 -11.48 7.73 11.82
C GLY A 16 -11.97 6.36 12.32
N GLN A 17 -13.24 6.31 12.71
CA GLN A 17 -13.92 5.08 13.13
C GLN A 17 -14.66 4.43 11.95
N ARG A 18 -14.75 3.10 11.97
CA ARG A 18 -15.67 2.38 11.09
C ARG A 18 -17.13 2.57 11.55
N PRO A 19 -18.11 2.56 10.64
CA PRO A 19 -17.94 2.47 9.18
C PRO A 19 -17.70 3.83 8.51
N ASP A 20 -17.95 4.94 9.21
CA ASP A 20 -18.14 6.24 8.54
C ASP A 20 -16.87 6.86 7.97
N SER A 21 -15.74 6.69 8.66
CA SER A 21 -14.50 7.44 8.41
C SER A 21 -13.26 6.55 8.30
N TYR A 22 -13.45 5.24 8.19
CA TYR A 22 -12.38 4.27 8.01
C TYR A 22 -12.69 3.30 6.86
N PRO A 23 -11.72 3.02 5.97
CA PRO A 23 -10.38 3.62 5.92
C PRO A 23 -10.45 5.09 5.46
N PRO A 24 -9.52 5.97 5.84
CA PRO A 24 -9.56 7.37 5.40
C PRO A 24 -9.25 7.52 3.90
N GLU A 25 -9.50 8.70 3.34
CA GLU A 25 -9.13 8.98 1.94
C GLU A 25 -7.59 9.04 1.82
N PRO A 26 -6.99 8.28 0.88
CA PRO A 26 -5.55 8.33 0.67
C PRO A 26 -5.13 9.59 -0.10
N VAL A 27 -4.04 10.19 0.35
CA VAL A 27 -3.45 11.41 -0.23
C VAL A 27 -2.12 11.14 -0.92
N GLY A 28 -1.48 10.01 -0.61
CA GLY A 28 -0.27 9.55 -1.28
C GLY A 28 0.02 8.07 -1.00
N VAL A 29 0.96 7.51 -1.75
CA VAL A 29 1.49 6.16 -1.54
C VAL A 29 2.99 6.15 -1.77
N ALA A 30 3.73 5.53 -0.85
CA ALA A 30 5.10 5.14 -1.04
C ALA A 30 5.14 3.73 -1.63
N VAL A 31 5.84 3.56 -2.76
CA VAL A 31 6.00 2.27 -3.43
C VAL A 31 7.46 2.02 -3.72
N ARG A 32 7.94 0.82 -3.39
CA ARG A 32 9.25 0.35 -3.83
C ARG A 32 9.06 -0.89 -4.72
N PRO A 33 9.43 -0.84 -6.01
CA PRO A 33 9.45 -2.02 -6.86
C PRO A 33 10.48 -3.04 -6.36
N PRO A 34 10.38 -4.31 -6.77
CA PRO A 34 11.34 -5.35 -6.40
C PRO A 34 12.79 -4.98 -6.74
N GLU A 35 12.94 -4.26 -7.85
CA GLU A 35 14.20 -3.70 -8.31
C GLU A 35 14.00 -2.20 -8.54
N GLY A 36 14.84 -1.38 -7.91
CA GLY A 36 14.83 0.07 -8.10
C GLY A 36 14.59 0.88 -6.82
N PRO A 37 14.59 2.21 -6.95
CA PRO A 37 14.43 3.10 -5.82
C PRO A 37 12.97 3.16 -5.35
N SER A 38 12.77 3.55 -4.10
CA SER A 38 11.45 3.92 -3.59
C SER A 38 10.94 5.19 -4.30
N LEU A 39 9.65 5.21 -4.58
CA LEU A 39 8.92 6.33 -5.15
C LEU A 39 7.86 6.78 -4.16
N TYR A 40 7.60 8.09 -4.10
CA TYR A 40 6.47 8.65 -3.37
C TYR A 40 5.54 9.37 -4.34
N LEU A 41 4.33 8.84 -4.47
CA LEU A 41 3.30 9.29 -5.39
C LEU A 41 2.24 10.04 -4.57
N ALA A 42 2.22 11.36 -4.66
CA ALA A 42 1.34 12.24 -3.89
C ALA A 42 0.31 12.90 -4.82
N TRP A 43 -0.98 12.79 -4.51
CA TRP A 43 -2.06 13.36 -5.34
C TRP A 43 -3.17 14.07 -4.56
N GLY A 44 -3.27 13.88 -3.25
CA GLY A 44 -4.35 14.42 -2.41
C GLY A 44 -3.87 15.37 -1.32
N HIS A 45 -2.59 15.74 -1.31
CA HIS A 45 -2.07 16.72 -0.37
C HIS A 45 -2.54 18.14 -0.72
N PRO A 46 -2.63 19.06 0.25
CA PRO A 46 -2.95 20.47 -0.02
C PRO A 46 -1.97 21.13 -1.00
N GLU A 47 -0.69 20.74 -0.93
CA GLU A 47 0.40 21.28 -1.75
C GLU A 47 1.38 20.17 -2.11
N ASN A 48 2.23 20.41 -3.12
CA ASN A 48 3.35 19.53 -3.51
C ASN A 48 2.95 18.11 -3.94
N ASN A 49 1.80 17.95 -4.59
CA ASN A 49 1.44 16.70 -5.25
C ASN A 49 2.43 16.40 -6.40
N THR A 50 2.88 15.15 -6.48
CA THR A 50 3.90 14.68 -7.44
C THR A 50 3.29 13.96 -8.64
N CYS A 51 2.03 13.53 -8.57
CA CYS A 51 1.35 12.83 -9.66
C CYS A 51 -0.17 13.01 -9.62
N HIS A 52 -0.87 12.49 -10.63
CA HIS A 52 -2.32 12.31 -10.56
C HIS A 52 -2.66 10.99 -9.83
N ARG A 53 -3.87 10.88 -9.28
CA ARG A 53 -4.37 9.64 -8.64
C ARG A 53 -4.31 8.43 -9.58
N SER A 54 -4.51 8.65 -10.89
CA SER A 54 -4.40 7.61 -11.92
C SER A 54 -2.99 7.04 -12.07
N ASP A 55 -1.95 7.85 -11.86
CA ASP A 55 -0.56 7.40 -11.95
C ASP A 55 -0.22 6.47 -10.79
N ALA A 56 -0.69 6.81 -9.59
CA ALA A 56 -0.58 5.96 -8.41
C ALA A 56 -1.34 4.63 -8.59
N LEU A 57 -2.56 4.67 -9.12
CA LEU A 57 -3.33 3.46 -9.43
C LEU A 57 -2.63 2.57 -10.46
N ARG A 58 -2.00 3.16 -11.49
CA ARG A 58 -1.22 2.40 -12.47
C ARG A 58 -0.03 1.70 -11.82
N CYS A 59 0.73 2.40 -10.98
CA CYS A 59 1.88 1.82 -10.27
C CYS A 59 1.44 0.69 -9.30
N LEU A 60 0.35 0.87 -8.58
CA LEU A 60 -0.23 -0.18 -7.75
C LEU A 60 -0.74 -1.37 -8.59
N GLY A 61 -1.31 -1.09 -9.77
CA GLY A 61 -1.70 -2.12 -10.74
C GLY A 61 -0.51 -2.99 -11.16
N GLU A 62 0.65 -2.38 -11.44
CA GLU A 62 1.88 -3.12 -11.75
C GLU A 62 2.29 -4.06 -10.59
N ALA A 63 2.19 -3.60 -9.34
CA ALA A 63 2.43 -4.46 -8.17
C ALA A 63 1.43 -5.62 -8.08
N TRP A 64 0.15 -5.34 -8.29
CA TRP A 64 -0.94 -6.31 -8.24
C TRP A 64 -0.80 -7.39 -9.32
N ASP A 65 -0.54 -6.96 -10.56
CA ASP A 65 -0.46 -7.83 -11.74
C ASP A 65 0.85 -8.60 -11.82
N SER A 66 1.91 -8.18 -11.11
CA SER A 66 3.23 -8.84 -11.14
C SER A 66 3.22 -10.29 -10.65
N GLY A 67 2.20 -10.70 -9.89
CA GLY A 67 2.16 -12.01 -9.22
C GLY A 67 3.15 -12.16 -8.05
N LEU A 68 3.97 -11.14 -7.77
CA LEU A 68 4.95 -11.17 -6.67
C LEU A 68 4.30 -10.87 -5.31
N PRO A 69 4.96 -11.22 -4.21
CA PRO A 69 4.54 -10.76 -2.89
C PRO A 69 4.55 -9.23 -2.77
N VAL A 70 3.65 -8.71 -1.94
CA VAL A 70 3.55 -7.30 -1.59
C VAL A 70 3.68 -7.17 -0.08
N LEU A 71 4.68 -6.41 0.34
CA LEU A 71 5.09 -6.19 1.71
C LEU A 71 4.52 -4.88 2.25
N PHE A 72 4.00 -4.96 3.46
CA PHE A 72 3.49 -3.83 4.23
C PHE A 72 4.01 -3.90 5.69
N HIS A 73 3.67 -2.89 6.47
CA HIS A 73 3.73 -2.93 7.93
C HIS A 73 2.33 -2.68 8.48
N ASN A 74 1.75 -3.64 9.21
CA ASN A 74 0.33 -3.61 9.61
C ASN A 74 -0.63 -3.56 8.39
N ALA A 75 -0.45 -4.54 7.49
CA ALA A 75 -1.06 -4.63 6.16
C ALA A 75 -2.59 -4.45 6.16
N LYS A 76 -3.27 -4.82 7.25
CA LYS A 76 -4.72 -4.66 7.38
C LYS A 76 -5.19 -3.23 7.08
N PHE A 77 -4.40 -2.23 7.46
CA PHE A 77 -4.73 -0.83 7.21
C PHE A 77 -4.63 -0.49 5.71
N ASP A 78 -3.47 -0.69 5.11
CA ASP A 78 -3.21 -0.37 3.70
C ASP A 78 -4.09 -1.16 2.74
N LEU A 79 -4.33 -2.44 3.05
CA LEU A 79 -5.23 -3.26 2.25
C LEU A 79 -6.67 -2.75 2.27
N ALA A 80 -7.15 -2.23 3.41
CA ALA A 80 -8.46 -1.58 3.46
C ALA A 80 -8.49 -0.35 2.54
N VAL A 81 -7.44 0.48 2.54
CA VAL A 81 -7.32 1.63 1.62
C VAL A 81 -7.37 1.16 0.16
N CYS A 82 -6.57 0.16 -0.20
CA CYS A 82 -6.54 -0.41 -1.54
C CYS A 82 -7.91 -0.92 -2.00
N TYR A 83 -8.59 -1.70 -1.16
CA TYR A 83 -9.83 -2.37 -1.56
C TYR A 83 -11.03 -1.43 -1.51
N GLU A 84 -11.17 -0.65 -0.42
CA GLU A 84 -12.38 0.12 -0.13
C GLU A 84 -12.34 1.53 -0.76
N ARG A 85 -11.17 2.16 -0.90
CA ARG A 85 -11.03 3.53 -1.46
C ARG A 85 -10.54 3.55 -2.90
N LEU A 86 -9.62 2.65 -3.23
CA LEU A 86 -8.99 2.60 -4.55
C LEU A 86 -9.63 1.57 -5.49
N GLY A 87 -10.45 0.66 -4.96
CA GLY A 87 -11.16 -0.35 -5.75
C GLY A 87 -10.24 -1.43 -6.34
N LEU A 88 -9.03 -1.61 -5.79
CA LEU A 88 -8.14 -2.70 -6.19
C LEU A 88 -8.74 -4.05 -5.76
N PRO A 89 -8.58 -5.11 -6.56
CA PRO A 89 -9.09 -6.42 -6.17
C PRO A 89 -8.33 -6.96 -4.96
N PRO A 90 -8.95 -7.82 -4.13
CA PRO A 90 -8.25 -8.50 -3.05
C PRO A 90 -7.00 -9.25 -3.56
N LEU A 91 -5.88 -9.12 -2.85
CA LEU A 91 -4.69 -9.93 -3.11
C LEU A 91 -4.93 -11.35 -2.60
N ALA A 92 -4.30 -12.33 -3.26
CA ALA A 92 -4.20 -13.66 -2.70
C ALA A 92 -3.47 -13.58 -1.34
N TRP A 93 -3.98 -14.28 -0.33
CA TRP A 93 -3.52 -14.12 1.06
C TRP A 93 -2.04 -14.46 1.22
N ASP A 94 -1.53 -15.39 0.42
CA ASP A 94 -0.13 -15.85 0.40
C ASP A 94 0.82 -14.82 -0.23
N ARG A 95 0.28 -13.82 -0.94
CA ARG A 95 1.05 -12.69 -1.48
C ARG A 95 1.16 -11.53 -0.50
N VAL A 96 0.41 -11.51 0.60
CA VAL A 96 0.45 -10.42 1.57
C VAL A 96 1.52 -10.73 2.62
N HIS A 97 2.59 -9.94 2.62
CA HIS A 97 3.59 -9.98 3.69
C HIS A 97 3.40 -8.79 4.64
N ASP A 98 3.46 -9.05 5.95
CA ASP A 98 3.29 -8.01 6.97
C ASP A 98 4.45 -8.08 7.98
N THR A 99 5.32 -7.07 7.94
CA THR A 99 6.47 -7.01 8.85
C THR A 99 6.07 -6.97 10.33
N MET A 100 4.90 -6.45 10.69
CA MET A 100 4.42 -6.44 12.08
C MET A 100 4.22 -7.86 12.61
N PHE A 101 3.56 -8.72 11.83
CA PHE A 101 3.38 -10.12 12.20
C PHE A 101 4.67 -10.93 12.05
N LEU A 102 5.44 -10.70 11.00
CA LEU A 102 6.72 -11.41 10.79
C LEU A 102 7.69 -11.16 11.95
N ALA A 103 7.81 -9.90 12.41
CA ALA A 103 8.65 -9.56 13.55
C ALA A 103 8.11 -10.19 14.85
N PHE A 104 6.80 -10.05 15.12
CA PHE A 104 6.17 -10.61 16.32
C PHE A 104 6.31 -12.14 16.42
N LEU A 105 6.21 -12.86 15.29
CA LEU A 105 6.37 -14.31 15.25
C LEU A 105 7.83 -14.76 15.37
N LEU A 106 8.78 -13.88 15.03
CA LEU A 106 10.20 -14.14 15.19
C LEU A 106 10.61 -14.03 16.67
N ASP A 107 10.26 -12.91 17.30
CA ASP A 107 10.53 -12.62 18.72
C ASP A 107 9.59 -11.49 19.21
N PRO A 108 8.56 -11.79 20.02
CA PRO A 108 7.51 -10.83 20.41
C PRO A 108 7.95 -9.82 21.49
#